data_AF-A0A959XLC1-F1
#
_entry.id   AF-A0A959XLC1-F1
#
_cell.length_a   1.000
_cell.length_b   1.000
_cell.length_c   1.000
_cell.angle_alpha   90.00
_cell.angle_beta   90.00
_cell.angle_gamma   90.00
#
_symmetry.space_group_name_H-M   'P 1'
#
loop_
_entity.id
_entity.type
_entity.pdbx_description
1 polymer ?
#
loop_
_entity_poly.entity_id
_entity_poly.type
_entity_poly.pdbx_seq_one_letter_code
_entity_poly.pdbx_strand_id
1 'polypeptide(L)' 'MDSQKKLGQLPATAICGNDITSSCLYVSALTIGYAGAWAFVALALVAGVLFLFRRIYGEVVGALPLNGGAYNVL' A
#
# COMPACT_ATOMS: atom_id res chain seq x y z
N MET A 1 5.10 -33.67 2.36
CA MET A 1 5.18 -32.47 1.51
C MET A 1 4.18 -31.48 2.09
N ASP A 2 4.65 -30.54 2.91
CA ASP A 2 3.77 -29.54 3.51
C ASP A 2 3.16 -28.66 2.42
N SER A 3 1.83 -28.72 2.27
CA SER A 3 1.10 -27.76 1.45
C SER A 3 1.17 -26.40 2.12
N GLN A 4 1.94 -25.48 1.54
CA GLN A 4 1.97 -24.09 1.98
C GLN A 4 0.55 -23.52 2.01
N LYS A 5 0.08 -23.15 3.20
CA LYS A 5 -1.26 -22.60 3.40
C LYS A 5 -1.31 -21.20 2.81
N LYS A 6 -2.02 -21.03 1.69
CA LYS A 6 -2.16 -19.73 1.02
C LYS A 6 -3.13 -18.83 1.79
N LEU A 7 -2.82 -17.55 1.84
CA LEU A 7 -3.75 -16.52 2.33
C LEU A 7 -4.87 -16.34 1.31
N GLY A 8 -6.11 -16.23 1.79
CA GLY A 8 -7.24 -15.78 0.98
C GLY A 8 -7.17 -14.28 0.71
N GLN A 9 -8.07 -13.79 -0.15
CA GLN A 9 -8.10 -12.37 -0.54
C GLN A 9 -8.32 -11.41 0.64
N LEU A 10 -9.23 -11.72 1.56
CA LEU A 10 -9.53 -10.89 2.73
C LEU A 10 -8.32 -10.71 3.66
N PRO A 11 -7.68 -11.77 4.17
CA PRO A 11 -6.51 -11.60 5.04
C PRO A 11 -5.32 -10.97 4.29
N ALA A 12 -5.12 -11.26 3.00
CA ALA A 12 -4.09 -10.59 2.21
C ALA A 12 -4.35 -9.07 2.07
N THR A 13 -5.60 -8.68 1.84
CA THR A 13 -6.02 -7.26 1.77
C THR A 13 -5.89 -6.58 3.12
N ALA A 14 -6.24 -7.26 4.22
CA ALA A 14 -6.14 -6.72 5.57
C ALA A 14 -4.67 -6.45 5.97
N ILE A 15 -3.75 -7.36 5.64
CA ILE A 15 -2.32 -7.17 5.92
C ILE A 15 -1.77 -5.97 5.15
N CYS A 16 -2.00 -5.93 3.83
CA CYS A 16 -1.53 -4.82 2.99
C CYS A 16 -2.19 -3.48 3.38
N GLY A 17 -3.49 -3.49 3.65
CA GLY A 17 -4.23 -2.31 4.09
C GLY A 17 -3.74 -1.78 5.44
N ASN A 18 -3.43 -2.66 6.39
CA ASN A 18 -2.84 -2.27 7.66
C ASN A 18 -1.45 -1.64 7.50
N ASP A 19 -0.61 -2.19 6.63
CA ASP A 19 0.75 -1.67 6.37
C ASP A 19 0.74 -0.23 5.82
N ILE A 20 -0.12 0.00 4.81
CA ILE A 20 -0.31 1.34 4.22
C ILE A 20 -0.95 2.29 5.23
N THR A 21 -2.03 1.86 5.90
CA THR A 21 -2.80 2.72 6.80
C THR A 21 -1.97 3.11 8.03
N SER A 22 -1.20 2.18 8.60
CA SER A 22 -0.31 2.45 9.73
C SER A 22 0.71 3.53 9.38
N SER A 23 1.34 3.42 8.21
CA SER A 23 2.30 4.41 7.70
C SER A 23 1.65 5.78 7.47
N CYS A 24 0.46 5.82 6.86
CA CYS A 24 -0.29 7.06 6.64
C CYS A 24 -0.74 7.71 7.95
N LEU A 25 -1.25 6.96 8.93
CA LEU A 25 -1.68 7.50 10.23
C LEU A 25 -0.51 8.12 10.99
N TYR A 26 0.66 7.47 10.96
CA TYR A 26 1.88 8.03 11.54
C TYR A 26 2.26 9.36 10.90
N VAL A 27 2.30 9.42 9.57
CA VAL A 27 2.63 10.64 8.82
C VAL A 27 1.55 11.71 8.95
N SER A 28 0.28 11.33 9.12
CA SER A 28 -0.84 12.26 9.25
C SER A 28 -0.69 13.16 10.47
N ALA A 29 -0.24 12.62 11.61
CA ALA A 29 0.01 13.42 12.82
C ALA A 29 1.08 14.51 12.58
N LEU A 30 2.19 14.14 11.92
CA LEU A 30 3.23 15.10 11.53
C LEU A 30 2.71 16.14 10.53
N THR A 31 1.91 15.69 9.56
CA THR A 31 1.34 16.56 8.52
C THR A 31 0.39 17.59 9.10
N ILE A 32 -0.45 17.20 10.07
CA ILE A 32 -1.32 18.12 10.81
C ILE A 32 -0.49 19.16 11.58
N GLY A 33 0.62 18.74 12.19
CA GLY A 33 1.52 19.64 12.91
C GLY A 33 2.09 20.78 12.04
N TYR A 34 2.43 20.50 10.78
CA TYR A 34 3.00 21.50 9.87
C TYR A 34 1.96 22.23 9.00
N ALA A 35 0.96 21.52 8.46
CA ALA A 35 0.01 22.07 7.49
C ALA A 35 -1.30 22.57 8.12
N GLY A 36 -1.55 22.26 9.40
CA GLY A 36 -2.75 22.67 10.12
C GLY A 36 -4.03 22.26 9.37
N ALA A 37 -4.92 23.24 9.12
CA ALA A 37 -6.18 23.02 8.42
C ALA A 37 -6.01 22.49 6.98
N TRP A 38 -4.86 22.67 6.35
CA TRP A 38 -4.59 22.19 4.98
C TRP A 38 -4.06 20.76 4.92
N ALA A 39 -3.88 20.08 6.06
CA ALA A 39 -3.36 18.72 6.12
C ALA A 39 -4.18 17.72 5.28
N PHE A 40 -5.51 17.88 5.22
CA PHE A 40 -6.35 17.00 4.41
C PHE A 40 -6.02 17.09 2.90
N VAL A 41 -5.62 18.27 2.40
CA VAL A 41 -5.22 18.45 1.00
C VAL A 41 -3.91 17.73 0.73
N ALA A 42 -2.93 17.87 1.64
CA ALA A 42 -1.66 17.15 1.55
C ALA A 42 -1.86 15.62 1.56
N LEU A 43 -2.70 15.13 2.48
CA LEU A 43 -3.04 13.70 2.57
C LEU A 43 -3.83 13.20 1.35
N ALA A 44 -4.73 14.01 0.81
CA ALA A 44 -5.46 13.69 -0.41
C ALA A 44 -4.53 13.58 -1.63
N LEU A 45 -3.51 14.43 -1.71
CA LEU A 45 -2.49 14.36 -2.77
C LEU A 45 -1.68 13.05 -2.66
N VAL A 46 -1.22 12.69 -1.47
CA VAL A 46 -0.52 11.41 -1.23
C VAL A 46 -1.42 10.22 -1.61
N ALA A 47 -2.69 10.22 -1.18
CA ALA A 47 -3.65 9.19 -1.55
C ALA A 47 -3.85 9.10 -3.07
N GLY A 48 -3.89 10.23 -3.78
CA GLY A 48 -3.95 10.30 -5.23
C GLY A 48 -2.73 9.65 -5.90
N VAL A 49 -1.53 9.92 -5.40
CA VAL A 49 -0.29 9.30 -5.90
C VAL A 49 -0.33 7.77 -5.69
N LEU A 50 -0.67 7.30 -4.49
CA LEU A 50 -0.80 5.87 -4.20
C LEU A 50 -1.85 5.19 -5.10
N PHE A 51 -2.94 5.89 -5.40
CA PHE A 51 -3.98 5.41 -6.31
C PHE A 51 -3.46 5.21 -7.74
N LEU A 52 -2.59 6.09 -8.24
CA LEU A 52 -1.96 5.90 -9.56
C LEU A 52 -1.07 4.65 -9.58
N PHE A 53 -0.32 4.40 -8.50
CA PHE A 53 0.53 3.22 -8.37
C PHE A 53 -0.25 1.89 -8.34
N ARG A 54 -1.50 1.88 -7.87
CA ARG A 54 -2.35 0.67 -7.82
C ARG A 54 -2.40 -0.07 -9.16
N ARG A 55 -2.52 0.66 -10.27
CA ARG A 55 -2.57 0.06 -11.62
C ARG A 55 -1.25 -0.64 -11.96
N ILE A 56 -0.13 0.03 -11.67
CA ILE A 56 1.21 -0.50 -11.95
C ILE A 56 1.43 -1.79 -11.16
N TYR A 57 1.13 -1.83 -9.85
CA TYR A 57 1.23 -3.05 -9.06
C TYR A 57 0.33 -4.18 -9.59
N GLY A 58 -0.87 -3.87 -10.07
CA GLY A 58 -1.77 -4.86 -10.66
C GLY A 58 -1.20 -5.52 -11.92
N GLU A 59 -0.67 -4.72 -12.85
CA GLU A 59 -0.06 -5.23 -14.09
C GLU A 59 1.21 -6.04 -13.80
N VAL A 60 2.08 -5.51 -12.94
CA VAL A 60 3.39 -6.11 -12.64
C VAL A 60 3.26 -7.41 -11.84
N VAL A 61 2.45 -7.42 -10.77
CA VAL A 61 2.23 -8.63 -9.94
C VAL A 61 1.39 -9.67 -10.70
N GLY A 62 0.51 -9.23 -11.60
CA GLY A 62 -0.23 -10.11 -12.50
C GLY A 62 0.67 -10.80 -13.52
N ALA A 63 1.65 -10.10 -14.07
CA ALA A 63 2.59 -10.65 -15.05
C ALA A 63 3.65 -11.59 -14.42
N LEU A 64 4.07 -11.31 -13.18
CA LEU A 64 5.09 -12.08 -12.45
C LEU A 64 4.60 -12.48 -11.05
N PRO A 65 3.75 -13.53 -10.93
CA PRO A 65 3.20 -13.99 -9.66
C PRO A 65 4.22 -14.82 -8.85
N LEU A 66 5.38 -14.22 -8.58
CA LEU A 66 6.51 -14.80 -7.87
C LEU A 66 6.58 -14.23 -6.44
N ASN A 67 7.02 -15.07 -5.49
CA ASN A 67 7.27 -14.66 -4.11
C ASN A 67 8.53 -13.77 -4.08
N GLY A 68 8.34 -12.46 -4.22
CA GLY A 68 9.42 -11.47 -4.26
C GLY A 68 8.93 -10.05 -4.55
N GLY A 69 7.68 -9.89 -5.02
CA GLY A 69 7.08 -8.57 -5.22
C GLY A 69 7.94 -7.70 -6.15
N ALA A 70 8.24 -6.47 -5.74
CA ALA A 70 9.06 -5.55 -6.50
C ALA A 70 10.50 -6.07 -6.78
N TYR A 71 11.05 -6.96 -5.96
CA TYR A 71 12.39 -7.54 -6.18
C TYR A 71 12.45 -8.44 -7.42
N ASN A 72 11.32 -8.92 -7.92
CA ASN A 72 11.27 -9.70 -9.17
C ASN A 72 11.25 -8.80 -10.43
N VAL A 73 11.17 -7.49 -10.24
CA VAL A 73 10.95 -6.49 -11.30
C VAL A 73 12.14 -5.55 -11.41
N LEU A 74 13.10 -5.65 -10.47
CA LEU A 74 14.37 -4.94 -10.44
C LEU A 74 15.48 -5.82 -11.04
#